data_AF-A0A7K1B5X4-F1
#
_entry.id   AF-A0A7K1B5X4-F1
#
_cell.length_a   1.000
_cell.length_b   1.000
_cell.length_c   1.000
_cell.angle_alpha   90.00
_cell.angle_beta   90.00
_cell.angle_gamma   90.00
#
_symmetry.space_group_name_H-M   'P 1'
#
loop_
_entity.id
_entity.type
_entity.pdbx_description
1 polymer ?
#
loop_
_entity_poly.entity_id
_entity_poly.type
_entity_poly.pdbx_seq_one_letter_code
_entity_poly.pdbx_strand_id
1 'polypeptide(L)'
;MTPPPSAPSGPAPVGPRAVLDRQLLFVTGKGGVGKTTAAAALAELAASTGRRTLVCEMDAKGALAAAFDVSSLRFEPTQVADGLHAMEMNTEDALREYLRLFVKIPLVGRIGPLARTFDFVADAAPGVKEILAVGKLCYEVRERHYDLVVVDAEASGHIVAQIAAPRAIRQLVQVGLVRDQTNWMLDILDDAERTGLVVVTTPEEMPVTETLELIDRVRSETGVDIAAVVANRVLPALFSEREHDVFERMRTGEAHRLLVETAGAAVDTVLSAAELLEARRRVGAGHLDRLRRELAQRVGPSVPLVIVPELFTRAVGRRVVTLMAQAIQDELV
;
A
#
# COMPACT_ATOMS: atom_id res chain seq x y z
N MET A 1 -35.70 -8.79 26.70
CA MET A 1 -34.55 -7.89 26.97
C MET A 1 -33.30 -8.63 26.54
N THR A 2 -32.77 -8.29 25.37
CA THR A 2 -31.47 -8.77 24.87
C THR A 2 -30.36 -8.09 25.68
N PRO A 3 -29.29 -8.81 26.07
CA PRO A 3 -28.17 -8.18 26.74
C PRO A 3 -27.46 -7.22 25.75
N PRO A 4 -26.87 -6.11 26.23
CA PRO A 4 -26.11 -5.23 25.36
C PRO A 4 -24.85 -5.94 24.84
N PRO A 5 -24.37 -5.62 23.63
CA PRO A 5 -23.10 -6.13 23.14
C PRO A 5 -21.98 -5.68 24.07
N SER A 6 -21.18 -6.64 24.54
CA SER A 6 -19.97 -6.39 25.31
C SER A 6 -18.97 -5.62 24.45
N ALA A 7 -18.52 -4.46 24.94
CA ALA A 7 -17.42 -3.72 24.33
C ALA A 7 -16.15 -4.59 24.28
N PRO A 8 -15.39 -4.62 23.18
CA PRO A 8 -14.06 -5.20 23.19
C PRO A 8 -13.16 -4.28 24.01
N SER A 9 -12.82 -4.70 25.22
CA SER A 9 -11.87 -4.02 26.09
C SER A 9 -10.56 -4.80 26.15
N GLY A 10 -9.67 -4.48 25.21
CA GLY A 10 -8.26 -4.89 25.21
C GLY A 10 -7.53 -4.08 24.14
N PRO A 11 -6.24 -3.74 24.31
CA PRO A 11 -5.48 -3.19 23.19
C PRO A 11 -5.53 -4.20 22.03
N ALA A 12 -5.88 -3.73 20.83
CA ALA A 12 -5.85 -4.55 19.62
C ALA A 12 -4.50 -5.28 19.55
N PRO A 13 -4.45 -6.56 19.15
CA PRO A 13 -3.20 -7.28 19.03
C PRO A 13 -2.30 -6.49 18.07
N VAL A 14 -1.22 -5.89 18.59
CA VAL A 14 -0.26 -5.20 17.74
C VAL A 14 0.89 -6.15 17.47
N GLY A 15 0.90 -6.65 16.26
CA GLY A 15 1.90 -7.57 15.75
C GLY A 15 1.73 -7.73 14.25
N PRO A 16 2.68 -8.34 13.56
CA PRO A 16 2.69 -8.28 12.12
C PRO A 16 1.65 -9.19 11.43
N ARG A 17 1.20 -10.26 12.11
CA ARG A 17 -0.05 -10.97 11.76
C ARG A 17 -1.29 -10.07 11.82
N ALA A 18 -1.30 -9.09 12.73
CA ALA A 18 -2.41 -8.16 12.85
C ALA A 18 -2.59 -7.29 11.61
N VAL A 19 -1.54 -7.06 10.80
CA VAL A 19 -1.66 -6.34 9.53
C VAL A 19 -2.57 -7.11 8.58
N LEU A 20 -2.26 -8.38 8.32
CA LEU A 20 -3.04 -9.23 7.43
C LEU A 20 -4.35 -9.72 8.04
N ASP A 21 -4.53 -9.56 9.37
CA ASP A 21 -5.77 -9.94 10.03
C ASP A 21 -6.95 -9.00 9.75
N ARG A 22 -6.64 -7.77 9.34
CA ARG A 22 -7.62 -6.76 8.91
C ARG A 22 -8.43 -7.24 7.71
N GLN A 23 -9.58 -6.61 7.51
CA GLN A 23 -10.49 -6.87 6.39
C GLN A 23 -10.28 -5.92 5.22
N LEU A 24 -9.71 -4.74 5.48
CA LEU A 24 -9.44 -3.71 4.48
C LEU A 24 -8.05 -3.11 4.70
N LEU A 25 -7.19 -3.18 3.69
CA LEU A 25 -5.85 -2.59 3.72
C LEU A 25 -5.67 -1.65 2.55
N PHE A 26 -5.49 -0.37 2.84
CA PHE A 26 -5.04 0.59 1.84
C PHE A 26 -3.52 0.56 1.76
N VAL A 27 -2.98 0.51 0.55
CA VAL A 27 -1.53 0.56 0.29
C VAL A 27 -1.23 1.81 -0.51
N THR A 28 -0.49 2.74 0.09
CA THR A 28 -0.20 4.04 -0.52
C THR A 28 1.28 4.42 -0.35
N GLY A 29 1.67 5.61 -0.80
CA GLY A 29 3.04 6.11 -0.81
C GLY A 29 3.28 7.09 -1.96
N LYS A 30 4.52 7.58 -2.08
CA LYS A 30 4.92 8.44 -3.20
C LYS A 30 4.84 7.68 -4.55
N GLY A 31 4.80 8.39 -5.67
CA GLY A 31 5.04 7.79 -6.99
C GLY A 31 6.40 7.07 -7.06
N GLY A 32 6.44 5.87 -7.64
CA GLY A 32 7.69 5.16 -7.93
C GLY A 32 8.33 4.34 -6.78
N VAL A 33 7.77 4.37 -5.57
CA VAL A 33 8.30 3.64 -4.39
C VAL A 33 7.94 2.15 -4.34
N GLY A 34 7.05 1.67 -5.24
CA GLY A 34 6.65 0.26 -5.33
C GLY A 34 5.31 -0.12 -4.70
N LYS A 35 4.37 0.83 -4.57
CA LYS A 35 3.01 0.60 -4.01
C LYS A 35 2.29 -0.61 -4.60
N THR A 36 2.14 -0.66 -5.93
CA THR A 36 1.44 -1.74 -6.63
C THR A 36 2.06 -3.09 -6.35
N THR A 37 3.39 -3.18 -6.35
CA THR A 37 4.10 -4.42 -6.04
C THR A 37 3.86 -4.83 -4.59
N ALA A 38 3.88 -3.88 -3.65
CA ALA A 38 3.61 -4.15 -2.24
C ALA A 38 2.14 -4.56 -2.01
N ALA A 39 1.18 -3.93 -2.68
CA ALA A 39 -0.23 -4.30 -2.63
C ALA A 39 -0.46 -5.72 -3.16
N ALA A 40 0.11 -6.03 -4.33
CA ALA A 40 0.07 -7.38 -4.89
C ALA A 40 0.74 -8.40 -3.96
N ALA A 41 1.87 -8.06 -3.35
CA ALA A 41 2.63 -8.94 -2.46
C ALA A 41 1.87 -9.22 -1.16
N LEU A 42 1.26 -8.20 -0.54
CA LEU A 42 0.41 -8.37 0.64
C LEU A 42 -0.81 -9.24 0.33
N ALA A 43 -1.41 -9.07 -0.85
CA ALA A 43 -2.55 -9.87 -1.28
C ALA A 43 -2.16 -11.33 -1.58
N GLU A 44 -1.03 -11.57 -2.23
CA GLU A 44 -0.47 -12.90 -2.46
C GLU A 44 -0.12 -13.60 -1.15
N LEU A 45 0.51 -12.88 -0.22
CA LEU A 45 0.84 -13.39 1.10
C LEU A 45 -0.44 -13.80 1.86
N ALA A 46 -1.46 -12.95 1.91
CA ALA A 46 -2.73 -13.28 2.56
C ALA A 46 -3.40 -14.50 1.93
N ALA A 47 -3.48 -14.57 0.60
CA ALA A 47 -4.04 -15.72 -0.11
C ALA A 47 -3.27 -17.02 0.17
N SER A 48 -1.93 -16.96 0.25
CA SER A 48 -1.09 -18.12 0.57
C SER A 48 -1.34 -18.68 1.97
N THR A 49 -1.90 -17.88 2.88
CA THR A 49 -2.33 -18.29 4.23
C THR A 49 -3.78 -18.80 4.29
N GLY A 50 -4.43 -18.96 3.13
CA GLY A 50 -5.80 -19.50 3.01
C GLY A 50 -6.92 -18.47 3.07
N ARG A 51 -6.62 -17.16 3.09
CA ARG A 51 -7.63 -16.10 3.07
C ARG A 51 -8.17 -15.86 1.66
N ARG A 52 -9.49 -15.73 1.51
CA ARG A 52 -10.10 -15.24 0.26
C ARG A 52 -9.78 -13.76 0.13
N THR A 53 -8.92 -13.42 -0.81
CA THR A 53 -8.36 -12.08 -0.93
C THR A 53 -8.80 -11.41 -2.23
N LEU A 54 -9.18 -10.14 -2.14
CA LEU A 54 -9.35 -9.25 -3.28
C LEU A 54 -8.24 -8.20 -3.27
N VAL A 55 -7.63 -7.92 -4.40
CA VAL A 55 -6.77 -6.75 -4.60
C VAL A 55 -7.34 -5.83 -5.67
N CYS A 56 -7.45 -4.54 -5.37
CA CYS A 56 -8.07 -3.56 -6.26
C CYS A 56 -7.06 -2.46 -6.63
N GLU A 57 -6.87 -2.21 -7.93
CA GLU A 57 -6.15 -1.04 -8.43
C GLU A 57 -7.10 0.15 -8.53
N MET A 58 -6.81 1.25 -7.83
CA MET A 58 -7.73 2.40 -7.80
C MET A 58 -7.50 3.43 -8.92
N ASP A 59 -6.25 3.59 -9.36
CA ASP A 59 -5.82 4.56 -10.40
C ASP A 59 -5.98 4.03 -11.83
N ALA A 60 -6.37 2.77 -12.01
CA ALA A 60 -6.75 2.18 -13.30
C ALA A 60 -5.71 2.38 -14.44
N LYS A 61 -4.41 2.21 -14.13
CA LYS A 61 -3.29 2.36 -15.08
C LYS A 61 -2.78 1.01 -15.61
N GLY A 62 -3.37 -0.09 -15.17
CA GLY A 62 -2.98 -1.45 -15.54
C GLY A 62 -1.70 -1.94 -14.86
N ALA A 63 -1.24 -1.25 -13.80
CA ALA A 63 -0.02 -1.62 -13.09
C ALA A 63 -0.18 -2.95 -12.34
N LEU A 64 -1.37 -3.21 -11.79
CA LEU A 64 -1.68 -4.44 -11.07
C LEU A 64 -1.86 -5.61 -12.03
N ALA A 65 -2.43 -5.38 -13.22
CA ALA A 65 -2.50 -6.38 -14.29
C ALA A 65 -1.09 -6.85 -14.68
N ALA A 66 -0.16 -5.91 -14.87
CA ALA A 66 1.24 -6.22 -15.13
C ALA A 66 1.92 -6.94 -13.95
N ALA A 67 1.59 -6.61 -12.71
CA ALA A 67 2.14 -7.27 -11.52
C ALA A 67 1.77 -8.76 -11.44
N PHE A 68 0.59 -9.16 -11.93
CA PHE A 68 0.13 -10.55 -11.97
C PHE A 68 0.35 -11.26 -13.31
N ASP A 69 1.05 -10.63 -14.27
CA ASP A 69 1.26 -11.15 -15.62
C ASP A 69 -0.06 -11.48 -16.35
N VAL A 70 -1.11 -10.67 -16.14
CA VAL A 70 -2.40 -10.77 -16.84
C VAL A 70 -2.58 -9.62 -17.82
N SER A 71 -3.34 -9.83 -18.90
CA SER A 71 -3.44 -8.85 -19.99
C SER A 71 -4.17 -7.57 -19.60
N SER A 72 -5.21 -7.69 -18.76
CA SER A 72 -6.00 -6.56 -18.27
C SER A 72 -6.87 -6.99 -17.10
N LEU A 73 -7.22 -6.04 -16.25
CA LEU A 73 -8.21 -6.18 -15.20
C LEU A 73 -9.49 -5.43 -15.58
N ARG A 74 -10.56 -5.69 -14.83
CA ARG A 74 -11.88 -5.08 -15.02
C ARG A 74 -12.47 -4.78 -13.66
N PHE A 75 -13.60 -4.07 -13.66
CA PHE A 75 -14.37 -3.81 -12.45
C PHE A 75 -14.91 -5.10 -11.81
N GLU A 76 -15.20 -6.12 -12.61
CA GLU A 76 -15.58 -7.45 -12.11
C GLU A 76 -14.34 -8.20 -11.60
N PRO A 77 -14.32 -8.66 -10.33
CA PRO A 77 -13.19 -9.41 -9.78
C PRO A 77 -12.85 -10.64 -10.61
N THR A 78 -11.58 -10.74 -11.00
CA THR A 78 -11.05 -11.85 -11.80
C THR A 78 -10.06 -12.64 -10.96
N GLN A 79 -10.19 -13.96 -10.93
CA GLN A 79 -9.25 -14.81 -10.20
C GLN A 79 -7.87 -14.79 -10.89
N VAL A 80 -6.81 -14.42 -10.16
CA VAL A 80 -5.42 -14.35 -10.67
C VAL A 80 -4.50 -15.39 -10.01
N ALA A 81 -4.87 -15.90 -8.84
CA ALA A 81 -4.27 -17.08 -8.21
C ALA A 81 -5.30 -17.81 -7.34
N ASP A 82 -4.93 -18.95 -6.77
CA ASP A 82 -5.81 -19.64 -5.83
C ASP A 82 -6.07 -18.75 -4.60
N GLY A 83 -7.34 -18.62 -4.22
CA GLY A 83 -7.77 -17.69 -3.16
C GLY A 83 -7.58 -16.19 -3.44
N LEU A 84 -7.06 -15.77 -4.61
CA LEU A 84 -6.75 -14.37 -4.91
C LEU A 84 -7.46 -13.86 -6.17
N HIS A 85 -8.25 -12.80 -6.00
CA HIS A 85 -8.92 -12.09 -7.07
C HIS A 85 -8.31 -10.69 -7.22
N ALA A 86 -8.23 -10.20 -8.45
CA ALA A 86 -7.82 -8.85 -8.76
C ALA A 86 -8.91 -8.11 -9.54
N MET A 87 -9.04 -6.82 -9.30
CA MET A 87 -9.92 -5.93 -10.04
C MET A 87 -9.29 -4.56 -10.24
N GLU A 88 -9.88 -3.79 -11.13
CA GLU A 88 -9.51 -2.41 -11.41
C GLU A 88 -10.73 -1.52 -11.24
N MET A 89 -10.58 -0.43 -10.49
CA MET A 89 -11.67 0.50 -10.22
C MET A 89 -12.05 1.25 -11.49
N ASN A 90 -13.35 1.37 -11.76
CA ASN A 90 -13.86 2.15 -12.88
C ASN A 90 -15.05 2.98 -12.39
N THR A 91 -15.00 4.29 -12.61
CA THR A 91 -16.04 5.22 -12.14
C THR A 91 -17.41 4.91 -12.72
N GLU A 92 -17.50 4.60 -14.02
CA GLU A 92 -18.76 4.31 -14.70
C GLU A 92 -19.39 3.02 -14.16
N ASP A 93 -18.59 1.97 -13.99
CA ASP A 93 -19.06 0.69 -13.46
C ASP A 93 -19.39 0.77 -11.96
N ALA A 94 -18.61 1.52 -11.17
CA ALA A 94 -18.89 1.78 -9.76
C ALA A 94 -20.22 2.52 -9.58
N LEU A 95 -20.50 3.53 -10.40
CA LEU A 95 -21.79 4.21 -10.41
C LEU A 95 -22.91 3.25 -10.81
N ARG A 96 -22.71 2.44 -11.85
CA ARG A 96 -23.70 1.45 -12.31
C ARG A 96 -24.06 0.48 -11.19
N GLU A 97 -23.06 -0.02 -10.49
CA GLU A 97 -23.25 -0.93 -9.38
C GLU A 97 -23.95 -0.25 -8.21
N TYR A 98 -23.55 0.97 -7.84
CA TYR A 98 -24.19 1.74 -6.78
C TYR A 98 -25.69 1.95 -7.04
N LEU A 99 -26.05 2.37 -8.25
CA LEU A 99 -27.44 2.59 -8.64
C LEU A 99 -28.26 1.29 -8.62
N ARG A 100 -27.66 0.18 -9.05
CA ARG A 100 -28.27 -1.15 -9.03
C ARG A 100 -28.54 -1.64 -7.60
N LEU A 101 -27.55 -1.51 -6.71
CA LEU A 101 -27.61 -2.04 -5.35
C LEU A 101 -28.50 -1.20 -4.43
N PHE A 102 -28.37 0.13 -4.48
CA PHE A 102 -28.92 1.00 -3.45
C PHE A 102 -30.13 1.82 -3.89
N VAL A 103 -30.20 2.19 -5.17
CA VAL A 103 -31.32 2.99 -5.71
C VAL A 103 -32.38 2.08 -6.37
N LYS A 104 -32.06 0.79 -6.58
CA LYS A 104 -32.93 -0.21 -7.21
C LYS A 104 -33.47 0.22 -8.57
N ILE A 105 -32.71 1.05 -9.30
CA ILE A 105 -33.05 1.43 -10.67
C ILE A 105 -32.59 0.29 -11.58
N PRO A 106 -33.51 -0.45 -12.25
CA PRO A 106 -33.11 -1.44 -13.23
C PRO A 106 -32.50 -0.70 -14.43
N LEU A 107 -31.18 -0.66 -14.51
CA LEU A 107 -30.44 -0.07 -15.62
C LEU A 107 -30.56 -0.97 -16.85
N VAL A 108 -31.68 -0.86 -17.55
CA VAL A 108 -31.92 -1.51 -18.85
C VAL A 108 -31.50 -0.52 -19.95
N GLY A 109 -30.23 -0.53 -20.36
CA GLY A 109 -29.74 0.29 -21.48
C GLY A 109 -28.37 0.97 -21.25
N ARG A 110 -27.98 1.85 -22.19
CA ARG A 110 -26.70 2.58 -22.15
C ARG A 110 -26.69 3.60 -21.00
N ILE A 111 -25.69 3.51 -20.13
CA ILE A 111 -25.58 4.40 -18.96
C ILE A 111 -24.84 5.71 -19.27
N GLY A 112 -24.28 5.85 -20.47
CA GLY A 112 -23.47 7.00 -20.89
C GLY A 112 -24.10 8.39 -20.69
N PRO A 113 -25.41 8.62 -20.89
CA PRO A 113 -26.04 9.90 -20.55
C PRO A 113 -26.01 10.20 -19.04
N LEU A 114 -26.28 9.18 -18.22
CA LEU A 114 -26.26 9.31 -16.76
C LEU A 114 -24.84 9.45 -16.23
N ALA A 115 -23.88 8.72 -16.80
CA ALA A 115 -22.46 8.89 -16.51
C ALA A 115 -21.99 10.32 -16.82
N ARG A 116 -22.41 10.92 -17.94
CA ARG A 116 -22.11 12.33 -18.26
C ARG A 116 -22.75 13.31 -17.29
N THR A 117 -23.98 13.08 -16.86
CA THR A 117 -24.60 13.90 -15.79
C THR A 117 -23.86 13.72 -14.46
N PHE A 118 -23.44 12.50 -14.16
CA PHE A 118 -22.65 12.21 -12.98
C PHE A 118 -21.29 12.88 -13.02
N ASP A 119 -20.59 12.89 -14.16
CA ASP A 119 -19.33 13.61 -14.33
C ASP A 119 -19.52 15.09 -14.07
N PHE A 120 -20.57 15.70 -14.63
CA PHE A 120 -20.91 17.10 -14.34
C PHE A 120 -21.20 17.33 -12.85
N VAL A 121 -21.93 16.43 -12.19
CA VAL A 121 -22.20 16.51 -10.74
C VAL A 121 -20.93 16.31 -9.93
N ALA A 122 -20.07 15.37 -10.29
CA ALA A 122 -18.82 15.09 -9.60
C ALA A 122 -17.81 16.23 -9.75
N ASP A 123 -17.79 16.88 -10.91
CA ASP A 123 -17.00 18.10 -11.14
C ASP A 123 -17.53 19.28 -10.30
N ALA A 124 -18.84 19.33 -10.06
CA ALA A 124 -19.49 20.33 -9.21
C ALA A 124 -19.48 20.00 -7.71
N ALA A 125 -19.37 18.73 -7.35
CA ALA A 125 -19.39 18.20 -5.99
C ALA A 125 -18.21 17.25 -5.77
N PRO A 126 -17.05 17.79 -5.36
CA PRO A 126 -15.88 17.00 -4.98
C PRO A 126 -16.25 15.99 -3.87
N GLY A 127 -15.73 14.75 -3.95
CA GLY A 127 -16.01 13.69 -2.97
C GLY A 127 -16.98 12.61 -3.46
N VAL A 128 -17.74 12.86 -4.53
CA VAL A 128 -18.73 11.89 -5.03
C VAL A 128 -18.04 10.68 -5.69
N LYS A 129 -17.01 10.90 -6.50
CA LYS A 129 -16.22 9.82 -7.14
C LYS A 129 -15.52 8.98 -6.06
N GLU A 130 -14.99 9.66 -5.06
CA GLU A 130 -14.32 9.08 -3.90
C GLU A 130 -15.26 8.17 -3.10
N ILE A 131 -16.50 8.60 -2.85
CA ILE A 131 -17.50 7.77 -2.16
C ILE A 131 -17.86 6.53 -2.96
N LEU A 132 -17.99 6.60 -4.28
CA LEU A 132 -18.28 5.41 -5.07
C LEU A 132 -17.16 4.38 -4.99
N ALA A 133 -15.91 4.85 -5.14
CA ALA A 133 -14.73 3.98 -5.08
C ALA A 133 -14.57 3.35 -3.69
N VAL A 134 -14.57 4.15 -2.63
CA VAL A 134 -14.45 3.66 -1.24
C VAL A 134 -15.68 2.84 -0.85
N GLY A 135 -16.86 3.24 -1.30
CA GLY A 135 -18.13 2.55 -1.05
C GLY A 135 -18.14 1.13 -1.61
N LYS A 136 -17.59 0.93 -2.82
CA LYS A 136 -17.39 -0.41 -3.40
C LYS A 136 -16.49 -1.28 -2.52
N LEU A 137 -15.34 -0.76 -2.09
CA LEU A 137 -14.40 -1.50 -1.26
C LEU A 137 -15.01 -1.87 0.11
N CYS A 138 -15.67 -0.92 0.76
CA CYS A 138 -16.38 -1.17 2.01
C CYS A 138 -17.54 -2.15 1.82
N TYR A 139 -18.21 -2.16 0.66
CA TYR A 139 -19.28 -3.10 0.35
C TYR A 139 -18.77 -4.55 0.29
N GLU A 140 -17.63 -4.80 -0.36
CA GLU A 140 -17.01 -6.13 -0.40
C GLU A 140 -16.66 -6.66 1.00
N VAL A 141 -16.20 -5.77 1.87
CA VAL A 141 -15.90 -6.05 3.29
C VAL A 141 -17.18 -6.32 4.08
N ARG A 142 -18.21 -5.50 3.90
CA ARG A 142 -19.49 -5.60 4.61
C ARG A 142 -20.22 -6.90 4.30
N GLU A 143 -20.29 -7.27 3.03
CA GLU A 143 -20.97 -8.49 2.56
C GLU A 143 -20.13 -9.75 2.76
N ARG A 144 -18.89 -9.62 3.24
CA ARG A 144 -17.96 -10.73 3.53
C ARG A 144 -17.68 -11.63 2.31
N HIS A 145 -17.68 -11.02 1.12
CA HIS A 145 -17.28 -11.72 -0.10
C HIS A 145 -15.83 -12.18 -0.03
N TYR A 146 -14.98 -11.37 0.60
CA TYR A 146 -13.57 -11.62 0.84
C TYR A 146 -13.25 -11.48 2.32
N ASP A 147 -12.21 -12.21 2.76
CA ASP A 147 -11.68 -12.14 4.11
C ASP A 147 -10.71 -10.95 4.26
N LEU A 148 -10.06 -10.55 3.15
CA LEU A 148 -9.24 -9.34 3.05
C LEU A 148 -9.43 -8.66 1.69
N VAL A 149 -9.58 -7.33 1.71
CA VAL A 149 -9.53 -6.45 0.54
C VAL A 149 -8.28 -5.57 0.64
N VAL A 150 -7.35 -5.72 -0.30
CA VAL A 150 -6.15 -4.88 -0.43
C VAL A 150 -6.38 -3.85 -1.54
N VAL A 151 -6.03 -2.60 -1.29
CA VAL A 151 -6.26 -1.50 -2.23
C VAL A 151 -4.91 -0.92 -2.64
N ASP A 152 -4.52 -1.07 -3.90
CA ASP A 152 -3.44 -0.26 -4.48
C ASP A 152 -3.99 1.15 -4.71
N ALA A 153 -3.79 1.99 -3.70
CA ALA A 153 -4.36 3.32 -3.64
C ALA A 153 -3.53 4.32 -4.45
N GLU A 154 -4.18 5.44 -4.79
CA GLU A 154 -3.49 6.58 -5.38
C GLU A 154 -2.37 7.11 -4.47
N ALA A 155 -1.53 7.96 -5.06
CA ALA A 155 -0.44 8.61 -4.33
C ALA A 155 -0.96 9.39 -3.11
N SER A 156 -0.06 9.54 -2.13
CA SER A 156 -0.28 10.09 -0.78
C SER A 156 -1.35 11.19 -0.65
N GLY A 157 -1.33 12.21 -1.51
CA GLY A 157 -2.26 13.34 -1.43
C GLY A 157 -3.74 12.99 -1.63
N HIS A 158 -4.04 12.11 -2.60
CA HIS A 158 -5.41 11.81 -3.01
C HIS A 158 -6.09 10.78 -2.11
N ILE A 159 -5.33 9.83 -1.57
CA ILE A 159 -5.88 8.79 -0.68
C ILE A 159 -6.49 9.39 0.60
N VAL A 160 -5.90 10.46 1.14
CA VAL A 160 -6.46 11.15 2.32
C VAL A 160 -7.84 11.73 2.00
N ALA A 161 -7.99 12.38 0.85
CA ALA A 161 -9.27 12.92 0.41
C ALA A 161 -10.31 11.81 0.17
N GLN A 162 -9.88 10.69 -0.41
CA GLN A 162 -10.74 9.52 -0.66
C GLN A 162 -11.29 8.92 0.63
N ILE A 163 -10.42 8.67 1.61
CA ILE A 163 -10.81 8.12 2.92
C ILE A 163 -11.62 9.14 3.73
N ALA A 164 -11.34 10.44 3.61
CA ALA A 164 -12.07 11.49 4.33
C ALA A 164 -13.46 11.81 3.72
N ALA A 165 -13.68 11.51 2.44
CA ALA A 165 -14.91 11.88 1.71
C ALA A 165 -16.21 11.39 2.39
N PRO A 166 -16.32 10.15 2.90
CA PRO A 166 -17.53 9.70 3.61
C PRO A 166 -17.86 10.57 4.82
N ARG A 167 -16.84 11.03 5.56
CA ARG A 167 -17.01 11.92 6.72
C ARG A 167 -17.49 13.31 6.30
N ALA A 168 -16.92 13.87 5.24
CA ALA A 168 -17.32 15.16 4.70
C ALA A 168 -18.79 15.14 4.23
N ILE A 169 -19.20 14.09 3.51
CA ILE A 169 -20.58 13.97 3.02
C ILE A 169 -21.57 13.70 4.16
N ARG A 170 -21.18 12.92 5.19
CA ARG A 170 -22.00 12.75 6.40
C ARG A 170 -22.27 14.08 7.12
N GLN A 171 -21.34 15.03 7.08
CA GLN A 171 -21.55 16.37 7.67
C GLN A 171 -22.53 17.23 6.87
N LEU A 172 -22.55 17.07 5.53
CA LEU A 172 -23.45 17.82 4.65
C LEU A 172 -24.87 17.22 4.60
N VAL A 173 -24.99 15.89 4.60
CA VAL A 173 -26.26 15.18 4.44
C VAL A 173 -26.70 14.56 5.76
N GLN A 174 -27.66 15.21 6.43
CA GLN A 174 -28.09 14.85 7.78
C GLN A 174 -29.25 13.83 7.84
N VAL A 175 -29.87 13.47 6.71
CA VAL A 175 -31.01 12.54 6.67
C VAL A 175 -31.01 11.69 5.40
N GLY A 176 -31.62 10.50 5.47
CA GLY A 176 -31.88 9.63 4.32
C GLY A 176 -30.79 8.60 4.01
N LEU A 177 -30.96 7.89 2.89
CA LEU A 177 -30.15 6.73 2.50
C LEU A 177 -28.65 7.01 2.45
N VAL A 178 -28.25 8.20 1.99
CA VAL A 178 -26.83 8.61 1.89
C VAL A 178 -26.17 8.74 3.27
N ARG A 179 -26.92 9.18 4.29
CA ARG A 179 -26.43 9.24 5.67
C ARG A 179 -26.19 7.83 6.21
N ASP A 180 -27.18 6.95 6.08
CA ASP A 180 -27.03 5.56 6.53
C ASP A 180 -25.85 4.90 5.81
N GLN A 181 -25.67 5.22 4.53
CA GLN A 181 -24.55 4.73 3.74
C GLN A 181 -23.19 5.16 4.28
N THR A 182 -23.01 6.47 4.45
CA THR A 182 -21.75 7.02 4.97
C THR A 182 -21.47 6.54 6.40
N ASN A 183 -22.48 6.31 7.23
CA ASN A 183 -22.29 5.77 8.57
C ASN A 183 -21.67 4.37 8.55
N TRP A 184 -22.27 3.40 7.85
CA TRP A 184 -21.70 2.04 7.86
C TRP A 184 -20.33 1.98 7.17
N MET A 185 -20.06 2.86 6.20
CA MET A 185 -18.72 3.00 5.63
C MET A 185 -17.72 3.47 6.68
N LEU A 186 -18.06 4.50 7.46
CA LEU A 186 -17.21 5.02 8.53
C LEU A 186 -17.03 4.00 9.66
N ASP A 187 -18.05 3.21 9.99
CA ASP A 187 -17.94 2.11 10.98
C ASP A 187 -16.93 1.03 10.55
N ILE A 188 -16.66 0.90 9.25
CA ILE A 188 -15.61 0.01 8.72
C ILE A 188 -14.26 0.74 8.73
N LEU A 189 -14.21 1.96 8.19
CA LEU A 189 -12.98 2.71 7.98
C LEU A 189 -12.32 3.15 9.29
N ASP A 190 -13.11 3.55 10.28
CA ASP A 190 -12.63 4.06 11.57
C ASP A 190 -12.32 2.92 12.57
N ASP A 191 -12.59 1.67 12.21
CA ASP A 191 -12.29 0.49 13.04
C ASP A 191 -10.88 -0.04 12.72
N ALA A 192 -9.93 0.20 13.64
CA ALA A 192 -8.53 -0.20 13.50
C ALA A 192 -8.30 -1.72 13.44
N GLU A 193 -9.24 -2.54 13.92
CA GLU A 193 -9.16 -4.00 13.79
C GLU A 193 -9.59 -4.47 12.41
N ARG A 194 -10.37 -3.65 11.68
CA ARG A 194 -10.90 -3.99 10.36
C ARG A 194 -10.16 -3.30 9.23
N THR A 195 -9.75 -2.04 9.43
CA THR A 195 -9.16 -1.20 8.40
C THR A 195 -7.79 -0.69 8.82
N GLY A 196 -6.86 -0.65 7.87
CA GLY A 196 -5.54 -0.08 8.09
C GLY A 196 -4.90 0.47 6.82
N LEU A 197 -3.94 1.36 7.01
CA LEU A 197 -3.11 1.94 5.96
C LEU A 197 -1.68 1.41 6.06
N VAL A 198 -1.19 0.84 4.96
CA VAL A 198 0.21 0.50 4.75
C VAL A 198 0.85 1.57 3.89
N VAL A 199 1.88 2.25 4.42
CA VAL A 199 2.60 3.28 3.67
C VAL A 199 3.92 2.74 3.14
N VAL A 200 4.10 2.76 1.83
CA VAL A 200 5.30 2.30 1.14
C VAL A 200 6.21 3.48 0.86
N THR A 201 7.50 3.31 1.14
CA THR A 201 8.52 4.35 0.94
C THR A 201 9.86 3.73 0.53
N THR A 202 10.80 4.55 0.08
CA THR A 202 12.21 4.15 -0.12
C THR A 202 13.10 4.88 0.89
N PRO A 203 14.28 4.35 1.25
CA PRO A 203 15.21 4.98 2.20
C PRO A 203 15.93 6.18 1.56
N GLU A 204 15.16 7.20 1.18
CA GLU A 204 15.59 8.42 0.52
C GLU A 204 14.96 9.63 1.23
N GLU A 205 15.63 10.78 1.19
CA GLU A 205 15.23 11.98 1.94
C GLU A 205 13.79 12.42 1.66
N MET A 206 13.44 12.60 0.38
CA MET A 206 12.10 13.08 0.00
C MET A 206 11.00 12.04 0.25
N PRO A 207 11.12 10.76 -0.17
CA PRO A 207 10.15 9.72 0.16
C PRO A 207 9.90 9.57 1.67
N VAL A 208 10.94 9.64 2.51
CA VAL A 208 10.77 9.59 3.98
C VAL A 208 10.00 10.79 4.51
N THR A 209 10.35 12.01 4.07
CA THR A 209 9.65 13.23 4.50
C THR A 209 8.17 13.18 4.11
N GLU A 210 7.86 12.85 2.85
CA GLU A 210 6.47 12.73 2.38
C GLU A 210 5.68 11.62 3.07
N THR A 211 6.36 10.53 3.48
CA THR A 211 5.74 9.46 4.26
C THR A 211 5.30 9.95 5.63
N LEU A 212 6.15 10.72 6.32
CA LEU A 212 5.84 11.28 7.63
C LEU A 212 4.72 12.31 7.54
N GLU A 213 4.75 13.18 6.53
CA GLU A 213 3.67 14.14 6.27
C GLU A 213 2.34 13.45 5.96
N LEU A 214 2.36 12.38 5.15
CA LEU A 214 1.16 11.59 4.87
C LEU A 214 0.58 10.98 6.15
N ILE A 215 1.42 10.40 6.99
CA ILE A 215 0.99 9.82 8.27
C ILE A 215 0.34 10.87 9.16
N ASP A 216 0.94 12.07 9.26
CA ASP A 216 0.37 13.16 10.04
C ASP A 216 -1.01 13.57 9.51
N ARG A 217 -1.15 13.69 8.19
CA ARG A 217 -2.43 14.02 7.53
C ARG A 217 -3.50 12.96 7.71
N VAL A 218 -3.15 11.67 7.52
CA VAL A 218 -4.09 10.54 7.70
C VAL A 218 -4.64 10.55 9.12
N ARG A 219 -3.78 10.78 10.12
CA ARG A 219 -4.19 10.82 11.53
C ARG A 219 -5.04 12.04 11.89
N SER A 220 -4.78 13.19 11.27
CA SER A 220 -5.55 14.41 11.56
C SER A 220 -6.87 14.51 10.79
N GLU A 221 -6.92 13.96 9.57
CA GLU A 221 -8.03 14.15 8.63
C GLU A 221 -8.94 12.90 8.54
N THR A 222 -8.42 11.72 8.88
CA THR A 222 -9.13 10.43 8.75
C THR A 222 -9.23 9.68 10.08
N GLY A 223 -10.02 8.59 10.13
CA GLY A 223 -10.04 7.67 11.27
C GLY A 223 -9.32 6.35 11.01
N VAL A 224 -8.64 6.22 9.86
CA VAL A 224 -7.94 4.99 9.48
C VAL A 224 -6.63 4.86 10.26
N ASP A 225 -6.39 3.68 10.82
CA ASP A 225 -5.18 3.34 11.54
C ASP A 225 -3.97 3.13 10.61
N ILE A 226 -2.77 3.45 11.08
CA ILE A 226 -1.52 3.14 10.36
C ILE A 226 -1.10 1.73 10.72
N ALA A 227 -1.38 0.77 9.82
CA ALA A 227 -1.11 -0.64 10.08
C ALA A 227 0.37 -0.99 9.98
N ALA A 228 1.10 -0.41 9.02
CA ALA A 228 2.52 -0.67 8.81
C ALA A 228 3.17 0.41 7.92
N VAL A 229 4.49 0.47 7.96
CA VAL A 229 5.30 1.18 6.95
C VAL A 229 6.24 0.19 6.29
N VAL A 230 6.24 0.15 4.95
CA VAL A 230 7.14 -0.70 4.17
C VAL A 230 8.26 0.16 3.61
N ALA A 231 9.48 -0.04 4.11
CA ALA A 231 10.69 0.53 3.53
C ALA A 231 11.17 -0.40 2.42
N ASN A 232 10.85 -0.05 1.17
CA ASN A 232 11.22 -0.79 -0.01
C ASN A 232 12.60 -0.37 -0.55
N ARG A 233 13.23 -1.25 -1.32
CA ARG A 233 14.53 -1.02 -1.97
C ARG A 233 15.65 -0.70 -0.97
N VAL A 234 15.61 -1.32 0.20
CA VAL A 234 16.67 -1.16 1.20
C VAL A 234 17.90 -1.90 0.71
N LEU A 235 18.99 -1.16 0.47
CA LEU A 235 20.25 -1.78 0.08
C LEU A 235 20.77 -2.67 1.22
N PRO A 236 20.99 -3.97 0.98
CA PRO A 236 21.53 -4.86 2.01
C PRO A 236 22.98 -4.50 2.34
N ALA A 237 23.45 -4.90 3.51
CA ALA A 237 24.87 -4.89 3.82
C ALA A 237 25.59 -5.91 2.93
N LEU A 238 26.40 -5.43 1.99
CA LEU A 238 27.13 -6.29 1.05
C LEU A 238 28.44 -6.82 1.64
N PHE A 239 28.98 -6.12 2.63
CA PHE A 239 30.20 -6.48 3.33
C PHE A 239 29.90 -6.65 4.82
N SER A 240 30.39 -7.73 5.40
CA SER A 240 30.65 -7.80 6.84
C SER A 240 31.74 -6.81 7.25
N GLU A 241 31.88 -6.54 8.55
CA GLU A 241 32.96 -5.68 9.06
C GLU A 241 34.35 -6.16 8.60
N ARG A 242 34.57 -7.47 8.59
CA ARG A 242 35.84 -8.08 8.14
C ARG A 242 36.09 -7.85 6.66
N GLU A 243 35.05 -7.95 5.82
CA GLU A 243 35.17 -7.72 4.38
C GLU A 243 35.36 -6.23 4.08
N HIS A 244 34.78 -5.34 4.90
CA HIS A 244 35.02 -3.91 4.80
C HIS A 244 36.49 -3.55 5.08
N ASP A 245 37.11 -4.14 6.10
CA ASP A 245 38.54 -3.96 6.38
C ASP A 245 39.43 -4.44 5.22
N VAL A 246 39.03 -5.55 4.56
CA VAL A 246 39.70 -6.04 3.36
C VAL A 246 39.55 -5.04 2.22
N PHE A 247 38.35 -4.52 1.99
CA PHE A 247 38.06 -3.53 0.97
C PHE A 247 38.92 -2.26 1.13
N GLU A 248 39.02 -1.72 2.34
CA GLU A 248 39.83 -0.52 2.60
C GLU A 248 41.34 -0.75 2.33
N ARG A 249 41.85 -1.96 2.65
CA ARG A 249 43.23 -2.33 2.29
C ARG A 249 43.42 -2.47 0.79
N MET A 250 42.44 -2.97 0.05
CA MET A 250 42.51 -3.07 -1.41
C MET A 250 42.46 -1.70 -2.10
N ARG A 251 41.94 -0.69 -1.42
CA ARG A 251 41.73 0.66 -1.96
C ARG A 251 42.99 1.52 -1.97
N THR A 252 43.97 1.20 -1.13
CA THR A 252 45.19 2.01 -0.97
C THR A 252 46.44 1.16 -0.71
N GLY A 253 47.62 1.75 -0.85
CA GLY A 253 48.87 1.12 -0.42
C GLY A 253 49.36 -0.01 -1.34
N GLU A 254 49.93 -1.06 -0.74
CA GLU A 254 50.59 -2.15 -1.48
C GLU A 254 49.60 -3.08 -2.19
N ALA A 255 48.50 -3.45 -1.54
CA ALA A 255 47.49 -4.33 -2.15
C ALA A 255 46.86 -3.68 -3.39
N HIS A 256 46.56 -2.38 -3.33
CA HIS A 256 46.09 -1.62 -4.49
C HIS A 256 47.09 -1.64 -5.66
N ARG A 257 48.37 -1.35 -5.39
CA ARG A 257 49.41 -1.39 -6.42
C ARG A 257 49.51 -2.76 -7.08
N LEU A 258 49.49 -3.84 -6.29
CA LEU A 258 49.54 -5.20 -6.80
C LEU A 258 48.32 -5.53 -7.68
N LEU A 259 47.12 -5.08 -7.28
CA LEU A 259 45.91 -5.25 -8.07
C LEU A 259 46.00 -4.52 -9.41
N VAL A 260 46.46 -3.26 -9.41
CA VAL A 260 46.62 -2.47 -10.65
C VAL A 260 47.69 -3.06 -11.56
N GLU A 261 48.81 -3.53 -11.01
CA GLU A 261 49.86 -4.19 -11.78
C GLU A 261 49.36 -5.49 -12.44
N THR A 262 48.50 -6.23 -11.74
CA THR A 262 48.00 -7.53 -12.21
C THR A 262 46.81 -7.41 -13.17
N ALA A 263 45.83 -6.55 -12.85
CA ALA A 263 44.54 -6.47 -13.55
C ALA A 263 44.35 -5.17 -14.34
N GLY A 264 45.32 -4.24 -14.28
CA GLY A 264 45.30 -2.97 -14.99
C GLY A 264 44.53 -1.86 -14.26
N ALA A 265 44.54 -0.66 -14.85
CA ALA A 265 43.96 0.55 -14.26
C ALA A 265 42.44 0.50 -14.06
N ALA A 266 41.74 -0.45 -14.69
CA ALA A 266 40.29 -0.63 -14.51
C ALA A 266 39.90 -1.03 -13.06
N VAL A 267 40.88 -1.50 -12.26
CA VAL A 267 40.70 -1.77 -10.82
C VAL A 267 40.12 -0.57 -10.09
N ASP A 268 40.58 0.65 -10.40
CA ASP A 268 40.09 1.86 -9.75
C ASP A 268 38.59 2.04 -9.97
N THR A 269 38.10 1.76 -11.18
CA THR A 269 36.67 1.87 -11.51
C THR A 269 35.83 0.87 -10.71
N VAL A 270 36.32 -0.36 -10.55
CA VAL A 270 35.61 -1.41 -9.77
C VAL A 270 35.55 -1.03 -8.29
N LEU A 271 36.65 -0.57 -7.73
CA LEU A 271 36.71 -0.15 -6.32
C LEU A 271 35.84 1.08 -6.07
N SER A 272 35.87 2.08 -6.96
CA SER A 272 34.98 3.25 -6.88
C SER A 272 33.50 2.87 -6.98
N ALA A 273 33.13 1.87 -7.77
CA ALA A 273 31.75 1.40 -7.87
C ALA A 273 31.27 0.76 -6.54
N ALA A 274 32.12 -0.04 -5.90
CA ALA A 274 31.83 -0.61 -4.58
C ALA A 274 31.73 0.47 -3.49
N GLU A 275 32.63 1.45 -3.49
CA GLU A 275 32.60 2.60 -2.58
C GLU A 275 31.31 3.40 -2.73
N LEU A 276 30.90 3.68 -3.98
CA LEU A 276 29.65 4.39 -4.27
C LEU A 276 28.43 3.62 -3.74
N LEU A 277 28.39 2.30 -3.92
CA LEU A 277 27.26 1.48 -3.47
C LEU A 277 27.18 1.45 -1.93
N GLU A 278 28.31 1.34 -1.24
CA GLU A 278 28.37 1.37 0.23
C GLU A 278 28.06 2.76 0.80
N ALA A 279 28.49 3.83 0.12
CA ALA A 279 28.10 5.20 0.47
C ALA A 279 26.58 5.39 0.35
N ARG A 280 25.97 4.92 -0.75
CA ARG A 280 24.50 4.96 -0.92
C ARG A 280 23.77 4.17 0.16
N ARG A 281 24.27 2.98 0.51
CA ARG A 281 23.71 2.16 1.60
C ARG A 281 23.74 2.91 2.94
N ARG A 282 24.87 3.53 3.29
CA ARG A 282 25.02 4.31 4.54
C ARG A 282 24.07 5.51 4.59
N VAL A 283 23.93 6.26 3.49
CA VAL A 283 22.96 7.36 3.40
C VAL A 283 21.54 6.84 3.59
N GLY A 284 21.17 5.76 2.90
CA GLY A 284 19.86 5.12 3.04
C GLY A 284 19.58 4.63 4.46
N ALA A 285 20.57 4.02 5.13
CA ALA A 285 20.45 3.62 6.54
C ALA A 285 20.16 4.82 7.46
N GLY A 286 20.80 5.96 7.24
CA GLY A 286 20.52 7.20 7.98
C GLY A 286 19.07 7.68 7.80
N HIS A 287 18.53 7.60 6.58
CA HIS A 287 17.12 7.92 6.31
C HIS A 287 16.17 6.92 6.96
N LEU A 288 16.50 5.62 6.94
CA LEU A 288 15.72 4.58 7.58
C LEU A 288 15.68 4.75 9.11
N ASP A 289 16.81 5.11 9.72
CA ASP A 289 16.88 5.40 11.16
C ASP A 289 16.07 6.64 11.53
N ARG A 290 16.09 7.69 10.69
CA ARG A 290 15.20 8.85 10.86
C ARG A 290 13.74 8.40 10.80
N LEU A 291 13.36 7.65 9.78
CA LEU A 291 11.99 7.15 9.62
C LEU A 291 11.55 6.35 10.87
N ARG A 292 12.37 5.40 11.33
CA ARG A 292 12.08 4.59 12.52
C ARG A 292 11.84 5.44 13.77
N ARG A 293 12.70 6.42 14.04
CA ARG A 293 12.54 7.32 15.20
C ARG A 293 11.27 8.16 15.12
N GLU A 294 11.02 8.76 13.96
CA GLU A 294 9.90 9.67 13.73
C GLU A 294 8.55 8.92 13.73
N LEU A 295 8.52 7.67 13.25
CA LEU A 295 7.36 6.78 13.35
C LEU A 295 7.03 6.45 14.80
N ALA A 296 8.02 6.02 15.58
CA ALA A 296 7.82 5.69 16.99
C ALA A 296 7.25 6.87 17.80
N GLN A 297 7.65 8.10 17.45
CA GLN A 297 7.12 9.32 18.08
C GLN A 297 5.69 9.66 17.63
N ARG A 298 5.35 9.43 16.35
CA ARG A 298 4.03 9.76 15.81
C ARG A 298 2.98 8.72 16.17
N VAL A 299 3.20 7.48 15.77
CA VAL A 299 2.20 6.39 15.80
C VAL A 299 2.46 5.36 16.88
N GLY A 300 3.52 5.55 17.68
CA GLY A 300 3.92 4.62 18.72
C GLY A 300 4.87 3.53 18.22
N PRO A 301 5.57 2.81 19.12
CA PRO A 301 6.57 1.82 18.77
C PRO A 301 5.97 0.52 18.19
N SER A 302 4.65 0.40 18.21
CA SER A 302 3.93 -0.81 17.86
C SER A 302 3.64 -0.92 16.36
N VAL A 303 3.72 0.19 15.60
CA VAL A 303 3.58 0.15 14.15
C VAL A 303 4.85 -0.46 13.53
N PRO A 304 4.75 -1.59 12.81
CA PRO A 304 5.91 -2.25 12.23
C PRO A 304 6.49 -1.43 11.07
N LEU A 305 7.82 -1.34 11.04
CA LEU A 305 8.60 -0.87 9.91
C LEU A 305 9.19 -2.09 9.19
N VAL A 306 8.50 -2.53 8.14
CA VAL A 306 8.83 -3.73 7.35
C VAL A 306 9.94 -3.39 6.35
N ILE A 307 11.05 -4.11 6.41
CA ILE A 307 12.20 -3.88 5.52
C ILE A 307 12.14 -4.81 4.31
N VAL A 308 11.97 -4.25 3.12
CA VAL A 308 12.08 -5.02 1.87
C VAL A 308 13.41 -4.67 1.19
N PRO A 309 14.31 -5.67 1.00
CA PRO A 309 15.60 -5.41 0.39
C PRO A 309 15.44 -5.02 -1.09
N GLU A 310 16.44 -4.34 -1.63
CA GLU A 310 16.59 -4.17 -3.07
C GLU A 310 16.70 -5.55 -3.73
N LEU A 311 15.72 -5.92 -4.55
CA LEU A 311 15.64 -7.24 -5.18
C LEU A 311 16.55 -7.37 -6.42
N PHE A 312 17.24 -6.30 -6.81
CA PHE A 312 18.17 -6.24 -7.95
C PHE A 312 17.59 -6.80 -9.27
N THR A 313 16.28 -6.65 -9.45
CA THR A 313 15.54 -7.07 -10.64
C THR A 313 14.97 -5.84 -11.35
N ARG A 314 15.15 -5.79 -12.68
CA ARG A 314 14.54 -4.75 -13.52
C ARG A 314 13.16 -5.15 -14.06
N ALA A 315 12.69 -6.34 -13.73
CA ALA A 315 11.41 -6.85 -14.20
C ALA A 315 10.25 -6.33 -13.33
N VAL A 316 9.09 -6.19 -13.95
CA VAL A 316 7.79 -6.18 -13.28
C VAL A 316 7.18 -7.57 -13.48
N GLY A 317 6.22 -7.97 -12.66
CA GLY A 317 5.48 -9.22 -12.83
C GLY A 317 5.56 -10.14 -11.62
N ARG A 318 5.00 -11.32 -11.79
CA ARG A 318 4.62 -12.20 -10.69
C ARG A 318 5.81 -12.62 -9.83
N ARG A 319 6.97 -12.86 -10.46
CA ARG A 319 8.20 -13.21 -9.73
C ARG A 319 8.61 -12.13 -8.72
N VAL A 320 8.48 -10.86 -9.06
CA VAL A 320 8.85 -9.75 -8.15
C VAL A 320 7.83 -9.62 -7.03
N VAL A 321 6.55 -9.83 -7.33
CA VAL A 321 5.49 -9.90 -6.33
C VAL A 321 5.77 -11.01 -5.32
N THR A 322 6.09 -12.23 -5.77
CA THR A 322 6.40 -13.35 -4.89
C THR A 322 7.65 -13.09 -4.03
N LEU A 323 8.73 -12.54 -4.60
CA LEU A 323 9.94 -12.21 -3.84
C LEU A 323 9.68 -11.13 -2.78
N MET A 324 8.87 -10.11 -3.11
CA MET A 324 8.47 -9.09 -2.15
C MET A 324 7.53 -9.67 -1.08
N ALA A 325 6.62 -10.58 -1.44
CA ALA A 325 5.74 -11.25 -0.48
C ALA A 325 6.54 -12.07 0.54
N GLN A 326 7.59 -12.77 0.09
CA GLN A 326 8.53 -13.48 0.97
C GLN A 326 9.28 -12.53 1.89
N ALA A 327 9.85 -11.43 1.36
CA ALA A 327 10.54 -10.46 2.19
C ALA A 327 9.62 -9.80 3.23
N ILE A 328 8.39 -9.48 2.85
CA ILE A 328 7.37 -8.98 3.79
C ILE A 328 7.04 -10.05 4.83
N GLN A 329 6.88 -11.31 4.43
CA GLN A 329 6.59 -12.41 5.35
C GLN A 329 7.70 -12.59 6.39
N ASP A 330 8.97 -12.56 6.00
CA ASP A 330 10.12 -12.75 6.89
C ASP A 330 10.21 -11.66 7.97
N GLU A 331 9.77 -10.45 7.66
CA GLU A 331 9.69 -9.32 8.59
C GLU A 331 8.39 -9.31 9.41
N LEU A 332 7.36 -10.02 8.94
CA LEU A 332 6.04 -10.08 9.57
C LEU A 332 5.81 -11.34 10.46
N VAL A 333 6.80 -12.22 10.60
CA VAL A 333 6.71 -13.47 11.40
C VAL A 333 7.68 -13.41 12.58
#